data_AF-A0A5D3C1A9-F1
#
_entry.id   AF-A0A5D3C1A9-F1
#
_cell.length_a   1.000
_cell.length_b   1.000
_cell.length_c   1.000
_cell.angle_alpha   90.00
_cell.angle_beta   90.00
_cell.angle_gamma   90.00
#
_symmetry.space_group_name_H-M   'P 1'
#
loop_
_entity.id
_entity.type
_entity.pdbx_description
1 polymer ?
#
loop_
_entity_poly.entity_id
_entity_poly.type
_entity_poly.pdbx_seq_one_letter_code
_entity_poly.pdbx_strand_id
1 'polypeptide(L)' 'MQSPPPPCTVVLSPCAACKILRRKCVDNCILAPYFPPTDPLKFAAVHRIYGAGNVIKFFQC' A
#
# COMPACT_ATOMS: atom_id res chain seq x y z
N MET A 1 17.08 -9.82 -11.38
CA MET A 1 15.97 -10.68 -10.93
C MET A 1 14.89 -9.83 -10.25
N GLN A 2 14.33 -8.82 -10.93
CA GLN A 2 13.12 -8.15 -10.46
C GLN A 2 11.96 -8.89 -11.14
N SER A 3 11.26 -9.72 -10.39
CA SER A 3 10.08 -10.43 -10.88
C SER A 3 9.13 -9.44 -11.56
N PRO A 4 8.53 -9.79 -12.71
CA PRO A 4 7.60 -8.89 -13.40
C PRO A 4 6.51 -8.44 -12.42
N PRO A 5 6.10 -7.16 -12.43
CA PRO A 5 4.99 -6.72 -11.61
C PRO A 5 3.80 -7.66 -11.89
N PRO A 6 3.08 -8.14 -10.85
CA PRO A 6 1.91 -8.98 -11.07
C PRO A 6 1.00 -8.27 -12.08
N PRO A 7 0.46 -8.98 -13.09
CA PRO A 7 -0.36 -8.37 -14.11
C PRO A 7 -1.42 -7.54 -13.42
N CYS A 8 -1.53 -6.26 -13.84
CA CYS A 8 -2.42 -5.24 -13.30
C CYS A 8 -3.69 -5.88 -12.79
N THR A 9 -3.68 -6.30 -11.53
CA THR A 9 -4.87 -6.86 -10.92
C THR A 9 -5.68 -5.60 -10.77
N VAL A 10 -6.69 -5.46 -11.62
CA VAL A 10 -7.68 -4.39 -11.53
C VAL A 10 -8.39 -4.63 -10.21
N VAL A 11 -7.72 -4.23 -9.12
CA VAL A 11 -8.25 -4.40 -7.79
C VAL A 11 -9.26 -3.27 -7.69
N LEU A 12 -10.53 -3.62 -7.90
CA LEU A 12 -11.68 -2.79 -7.51
C LEU A 12 -11.67 -2.47 -5.99
N SER A 13 -10.66 -2.95 -5.25
CA SER A 13 -10.45 -2.79 -3.83
C SER A 13 -9.18 -1.98 -3.54
N PRO A 14 -9.22 -1.07 -2.55
CA PRO A 14 -8.06 -0.26 -2.19
C PRO A 14 -6.90 -1.12 -1.67
N CYS A 15 -5.67 -0.66 -1.92
CA CYS A 15 -4.44 -1.25 -1.39
C CYS A 15 -4.48 -1.40 0.15
N ALA A 16 -3.73 -2.33 0.74
CA ALA A 16 -3.77 -2.56 2.19
C ALA A 16 -3.44 -1.29 3.00
N ALA A 17 -2.49 -0.50 2.52
CA ALA A 17 -2.17 0.81 3.08
C ALA A 17 -3.34 1.79 2.99
N CYS A 18 -3.92 1.91 1.80
CA CYS A 18 -5.03 2.82 1.49
C CYS A 18 -6.26 2.50 2.32
N LYS A 19 -6.52 1.20 2.54
CA LYS A 19 -7.60 0.66 3.36
C LYS A 19 -7.42 1.04 4.84
N ILE A 20 -6.21 0.90 5.38
CA ILE A 20 -5.92 1.26 6.78
C ILE A 20 -5.89 2.79 6.99
N LEU A 21 -5.37 3.53 6.01
CA LEU A 21 -5.36 5.00 6.02
C LEU A 21 -6.73 5.62 5.72
N ARG A 22 -7.73 4.80 5.35
CA ARG A 22 -9.05 5.26 4.89
C ARG A 22 -8.98 6.33 3.80
N ARG A 23 -7.99 6.22 2.90
CA ARG A 23 -7.79 7.14 1.75
C ARG A 23 -8.17 6.47 0.45
N LYS A 24 -8.53 7.27 -0.55
CA LYS A 24 -8.79 6.78 -1.91
C LYS A 24 -7.49 6.19 -2.49
N CYS A 25 -7.55 4.93 -2.92
CA CYS A 25 -6.49 4.32 -3.72
C CYS A 25 -6.69 4.80 -5.15
N VAL A 26 -5.65 5.37 -5.74
CA VAL A 26 -5.63 5.85 -7.14
C VAL A 26 -4.80 4.87 -7.97
N ASP A 27 -5.03 4.80 -9.28
CA ASP A 27 -4.29 3.90 -10.18
C ASP A 27 -2.76 4.08 -10.09
N ASN A 28 -2.27 5.28 -9.76
CA ASN A 28 -0.84 5.56 -9.56
C ASN A 28 -0.41 5.49 -8.08
N CYS A 29 -1.02 4.60 -7.29
CA CYS A 29 -0.69 4.49 -5.87
C CYS A 29 0.68 3.83 -5.69
N ILE A 30 1.67 4.62 -5.29
CA ILE A 30 3.03 4.17 -4.97
C ILE A 30 3.08 3.07 -3.91
N LEU A 31 2.06 2.96 -3.05
CA LEU A 31 1.96 1.94 -2.00
C LEU A 31 1.37 0.62 -2.50
N ALA A 32 0.63 0.63 -3.62
CA ALA A 32 -0.02 -0.56 -4.17
C ALA A 32 0.94 -1.72 -4.50
N PRO A 33 2.11 -1.50 -5.14
CA PRO A 33 3.04 -2.60 -5.41
C PRO A 33 3.71 -3.16 -4.14
N TYR A 34 3.81 -2.38 -3.06
CA TYR A 34 4.44 -2.82 -1.80
C TYR A 34 3.45 -3.43 -0.81
N PHE A 35 2.22 -2.93 -0.79
CA PHE A 35 1.16 -3.32 0.15
C PHE A 35 -0.08 -3.83 -0.59
N PRO A 36 -0.01 -5.06 -1.13
CA PRO A 36 -1.14 -5.67 -1.81
C PRO A 36 -2.31 -5.91 -0.83
N PRO A 37 -3.56 -5.94 -1.31
CA PRO A 37 -4.75 -6.16 -0.49
C PRO A 37 -4.80 -7.55 0.17
N THR A 38 -4.04 -8.52 -0.34
CA THR A 38 -3.92 -9.89 0.20
C THR A 38 -3.16 -9.95 1.53
N ASP A 39 -2.37 -8.93 1.86
CA ASP A 39 -1.44 -8.97 2.98
C ASP A 39 -1.59 -7.73 3.90
N PRO A 40 -2.75 -7.59 4.57
CA PRO A 40 -3.03 -6.41 5.41
C PRO A 40 -2.14 -6.32 6.65
N LEU A 41 -1.56 -7.45 7.10
CA LEU A 41 -0.71 -7.52 8.28
C LEU A 41 0.62 -6.79 8.08
N LYS A 42 1.19 -6.82 6.87
CA LYS A 42 2.42 -6.06 6.55
C LYS A 42 2.24 -4.58 6.81
N PHE A 43 1.14 -4.00 6.34
CA PHE A 43 0.90 -2.59 6.58
C PHE A 43 0.58 -2.31 8.05
N ALA A 44 -0.15 -3.18 8.73
CA ALA A 44 -0.43 -3.03 10.16
C ALA A 44 0.86 -3.00 11.00
N ALA A 45 1.85 -3.84 10.69
CA ALA A 45 3.15 -3.84 11.38
C ALA A 45 3.92 -2.53 11.16
N VAL A 46 4.03 -2.07 9.91
CA VAL A 46 4.73 -0.82 9.57
C VAL A 46 3.99 0.39 10.15
N HIS A 47 2.67 0.43 10.03
CA HIS A 47 1.82 1.46 10.61
C HIS A 47 1.94 1.51 12.14
N ARG A 48 2.08 0.36 12.81
CA ARG A 48 2.24 0.30 14.26
C ARG A 48 3.57 0.90 14.74
N ILE A 49 4.64 0.77 13.94
CA ILE A 49 5.98 1.25 14.31
C ILE A 49 6.16 2.73 13.92
N TYR A 50 5.79 3.08 12.69
CA TYR A 50 6.04 4.42 12.14
C TYR A 50 4.85 5.36 12.32
N GLY A 51 3.62 4.84 12.42
CA GLY A 51 2.39 5.63 12.38
C GLY A 51 1.99 6.03 10.95
N ALA A 52 0.69 6.20 10.70
CA ALA A 52 0.15 6.54 9.37
C ALA A 52 0.82 7.76 8.72
N GLY A 53 1.07 8.83 9.49
CA GLY A 53 1.64 10.07 8.97
C GLY A 53 3.08 9.93 8.47
N ASN A 54 3.92 9.20 9.21
CA ASN A 54 5.31 9.01 8.84
C ASN A 54 5.46 8.02 7.68
N VAL A 55 4.60 6.99 7.60
CA VAL A 55 4.59 6.08 6.46
C VAL A 55 4.27 6.83 5.17
N ILE A 56 3.23 7.66 5.15
CA ILE A 56 2.90 8.47 3.97
C ILE A 56 4.08 9.38 3.60
N LYS A 57 4.67 10.05 4.60
CA LYS A 57 5.83 10.94 4.39
C LYS A 57 7.04 10.20 3.83
N PHE A 58 7.25 8.94 4.20
CA PHE A 58 8.36 8.11 3.69
C PHE A 58 8.22 7.76 2.21
N PHE A 59 6.98 7.59 1.73
CA PHE A 59 6.72 7.26 0.34
C PHE A 59 6.48 8.51 -0.54
N GLN A 60 6.06 9.62 0.06
CA GLN A 60 5.64 10.82 -0.66
C GLN A 60 6.69 11.95 -0.67
N CYS A 61 7.78 11.81 0.09
CA CYS A 61 8.95 12.69 0.03
C CYS A 61 10.01 12.17 -0.93
#